data_AF-A0AAW5RZF0-F1
#
_entry.id   AF-A0AAW5RZF0-F1
#
_cell.length_a   1.000
_cell.length_b   1.000
_cell.length_c   1.000
_cell.angle_alpha   90.00
_cell.angle_beta   90.00
_cell.angle_gamma   90.00
#
_symmetry.space_group_name_H-M   'P 1'
#
loop_
_entity.id
_entity.type
_entity.pdbx_description
1 polymer ?
#
loop_
_entity_poly.entity_id
_entity_poly.type
_entity_poly.pdbx_seq_one_letter_code
_entity_poly.pdbx_strand_id
1 'polypeptide(L)'
;MAHAKQPTPEQIPVLEDLHEASLLRNLAYSLYLSTFTRALDAGAGPSLIARYAKITPQAANSTRNRLEAVPPDDDAPDTVDEVLRRLKESPPPARPRRRRR
;
A
#
# COMPACT_ATOMS: atom_id res chain seq x y z
N MET A 1 4.79 -30.45 -7.41
CA MET A 1 4.92 -29.00 -7.16
C MET A 1 5.40 -28.35 -8.44
N ALA A 2 4.64 -27.41 -9.01
CA ALA A 2 5.05 -26.75 -10.25
C ALA A 2 6.30 -25.90 -9.99
N HIS A 3 7.38 -26.12 -10.75
CA HIS A 3 8.56 -25.26 -10.68
C HIS A 3 8.13 -23.83 -11.07
N ALA A 4 8.24 -22.90 -10.14
CA ALA A 4 7.99 -21.49 -10.42
C ALA A 4 8.91 -21.05 -11.56
N LYS A 5 8.31 -20.58 -12.66
CA LYS A 5 9.04 -20.13 -13.84
C LYS A 5 9.94 -18.97 -13.43
N GLN A 6 11.24 -19.10 -13.65
CA GLN A 6 12.18 -18.01 -13.41
C GLN A 6 11.95 -16.90 -14.44
N PRO A 7 12.01 -15.62 -14.05
CA PRO A 7 11.86 -14.51 -14.97
C PRO A 7 13.05 -14.46 -15.95
N THR A 8 12.79 -14.07 -17.21
CA THR A 8 13.85 -13.84 -18.20
C THR A 8 14.64 -12.56 -17.86
N PRO A 9 15.86 -12.39 -18.38
CA PRO A 9 16.66 -11.17 -18.15
C PRO A 9 15.92 -9.87 -18.48
N GLU A 10 15.06 -9.89 -19.50
CA GLU A 10 14.25 -8.75 -19.94
C GLU A 10 13.03 -8.50 -19.03
N GLN A 11 12.52 -9.55 -18.37
CA GLN A 11 11.40 -9.45 -17.42
C GLN A 11 11.85 -8.90 -16.08
N ILE A 12 13.11 -9.13 -15.68
CA ILE A 12 13.61 -8.77 -14.35
C ILE A 12 13.43 -7.26 -14.05
N PRO A 13 13.86 -6.31 -14.91
CA PRO A 13 13.69 -4.88 -14.63
C PRO A 13 12.22 -4.48 -14.44
N VAL A 14 11.32 -4.98 -15.28
CA VAL A 14 9.88 -4.67 -15.20
C VAL A 14 9.24 -5.24 -13.93
N LEU A 15 9.69 -6.42 -13.49
CA LEU A 15 9.22 -7.02 -12.25
C LEU A 15 9.77 -6.30 -11.01
N GLU A 16 10.98 -5.73 -11.09
CA GLU A 16 11.55 -4.86 -10.05
C GLU A 16 10.74 -3.55 -9.94
N ASP A 17 10.44 -2.90 -11.06
CA ASP A 17 9.58 -1.70 -11.10
C ASP A 17 8.17 -1.98 -10.55
N LEU A 18 7.57 -3.11 -10.96
CA LEU A 18 6.26 -3.53 -10.47
C LEU A 18 6.27 -3.81 -8.97
N HIS A 19 7.35 -4.38 -8.45
CA HIS A 19 7.51 -4.62 -7.03
C HIS A 19 7.54 -3.29 -6.25
N GLU A 20 8.35 -2.33 -6.70
CA GLU A 20 8.41 -1.00 -6.08
C GLU A 20 7.05 -0.29 -6.12
N ALA A 21 6.37 -0.31 -7.27
CA ALA A 21 5.04 0.27 -7.43
C ALA A 21 4.01 -0.41 -6.52
N SER A 22 4.10 -1.74 -6.35
CA SER A 22 3.22 -2.51 -5.46
C SER A 22 3.44 -2.14 -3.98
N LEU A 23 4.70 -2.03 -3.55
CA LEU A 23 5.04 -1.60 -2.20
C LEU A 23 4.52 -0.19 -1.92
N LEU A 24 4.78 0.76 -2.82
CA LEU A 24 4.29 2.13 -2.68
C LEU A 24 2.76 2.16 -2.59
N ARG A 25 2.07 1.43 -3.47
CA ARG A 25 0.60 1.33 -3.47
C ARG A 25 0.08 0.81 -2.12
N ASN A 26 0.69 -0.23 -1.58
CA ASN A 26 0.23 -0.83 -0.32
C ASN A 26 0.50 0.10 0.87
N LEU A 27 1.70 0.66 0.98
CA LEU A 27 2.07 1.59 2.06
C LEU A 27 1.20 2.86 2.04
N ALA A 28 1.00 3.45 0.85
CA ALA A 28 0.15 4.63 0.68
C ALA A 28 -1.32 4.31 1.02
N TYR A 29 -1.80 3.11 0.70
CA TYR A 29 -3.16 2.71 1.02
C TYR A 29 -3.35 2.46 2.53
N SER A 30 -2.39 1.83 3.22
CA SER A 30 -2.42 1.72 4.69
C SER A 30 -2.42 3.09 5.36
N LEU A 31 -1.54 4.01 4.94
CA LEU A 31 -1.55 5.40 5.42
C LEU A 31 -2.90 6.09 5.18
N TYR A 32 -3.49 5.91 3.99
CA TYR A 32 -4.80 6.46 3.65
C TYR A 32 -5.89 5.96 4.60
N LEU A 33 -5.93 4.66 4.88
CA LEU A 33 -6.93 4.06 5.77
C LEU A 33 -6.73 4.49 7.24
N SER A 34 -5.48 4.55 7.71
CA SER A 34 -5.15 5.08 9.05
C SER A 34 -5.60 6.54 9.19
N THR A 35 -5.28 7.39 8.21
CA THR A 35 -5.68 8.80 8.20
C THR A 35 -7.20 8.95 8.11
N PHE A 36 -7.88 8.11 7.33
CA PHE A 36 -9.34 8.09 7.23
C PHE A 36 -9.98 7.77 8.58
N THR A 37 -9.47 6.76 9.29
CA THR A 37 -9.93 6.38 10.64
C THR A 37 -9.76 7.53 11.61
N ARG A 38 -8.58 8.17 11.65
CA ARG A 38 -8.32 9.35 12.48
C ARG A 38 -9.25 10.52 12.16
N ALA A 39 -9.63 10.70 10.89
CA ALA A 39 -10.60 11.72 10.51
C ALA A 39 -12.00 11.40 11.04
N LEU A 40 -12.44 10.14 10.98
CA LEU A 40 -13.70 9.69 11.58
C LEU A 40 -13.70 9.91 13.09
N ASP A 41 -12.61 9.55 13.78
CA ASP A 41 -12.47 9.71 15.24
C ASP A 41 -12.46 11.19 15.65
N ALA A 42 -11.95 12.07 14.80
CA ALA A 42 -12.04 13.52 14.98
C ALA A 42 -13.44 14.10 14.67
N GLY A 43 -14.42 13.25 14.33
CA GLY A 43 -15.80 13.64 14.04
C GLY A 43 -16.06 14.07 12.59
N ALA A 44 -15.11 13.89 11.67
CA ALA A 44 -15.33 14.20 10.26
C ALA A 44 -16.20 13.13 9.60
N GLY A 45 -17.43 13.50 9.23
CA GLY A 45 -18.34 12.59 8.52
C GLY A 45 -17.88 12.29 7.07
N PRO A 46 -18.38 11.20 6.45
CA PRO A 46 -17.99 10.78 5.10
C PRO A 46 -18.13 11.84 4.01
N SER A 47 -19.14 12.72 4.10
CA SER A 47 -19.34 13.81 3.13
C SER A 47 -18.24 14.87 3.18
N LEU A 48 -17.74 15.21 4.38
CA LEU A 48 -16.65 16.17 4.55
C LEU A 48 -15.34 15.56 4.05
N ILE A 49 -15.07 14.30 4.42
CA ILE A 49 -13.91 13.56 3.94
C ILE A 49 -13.92 13.47 2.41
N ALA A 50 -15.07 13.11 1.80
CA ALA A 50 -15.20 13.01 0.35
C ALA A 50 -14.83 14.32 -0.37
N ARG A 51 -15.32 15.46 0.14
CA ARG A 51 -15.02 16.79 -0.41
C ARG A 51 -13.53 17.11 -0.31
N TYR A 52 -12.92 16.90 0.85
CA TYR A 52 -11.53 17.26 1.09
C TYR A 52 -10.56 16.35 0.33
N ALA A 53 -10.82 15.04 0.33
CA ALA A 53 -10.02 14.04 -0.38
C ALA A 53 -10.31 13.98 -1.89
N LYS A 54 -11.26 14.78 -2.39
CA LYS A 54 -11.69 14.80 -3.81
C LYS A 54 -12.11 13.41 -4.33
N ILE A 55 -12.83 12.66 -3.50
CA ILE A 55 -13.43 11.36 -3.87
C ILE A 55 -14.96 11.46 -3.88
N THR A 56 -15.62 10.44 -4.42
CA THR A 56 -17.09 10.39 -4.40
C THR A 56 -17.61 10.13 -2.98
N PRO A 57 -18.81 10.63 -2.63
CA PRO A 57 -19.45 10.28 -1.36
C PRO A 57 -19.66 8.77 -1.20
N GLN A 58 -19.92 8.05 -2.28
CA GLN A 58 -20.05 6.60 -2.27
C GLN A 58 -18.75 5.90 -1.88
N ALA A 59 -17.60 6.37 -2.40
CA ALA A 59 -16.30 5.83 -2.04
C ALA A 59 -15.96 6.07 -0.56
N ALA A 60 -16.27 7.26 -0.02
CA ALA A 60 -16.07 7.56 1.40
C ALA A 60 -16.95 6.68 2.30
N ASN A 61 -18.24 6.51 1.98
CA ASN A 61 -19.13 5.63 2.73
C ASN A 61 -18.70 4.16 2.65
N SER A 62 -18.30 3.69 1.47
CA SER A 62 -17.77 2.33 1.31
C SER A 62 -16.50 2.11 2.13
N THR A 63 -15.62 3.10 2.22
CA THR A 63 -14.40 3.03 3.03
C THR A 63 -14.74 2.96 4.52
N ARG A 64 -15.64 3.83 5.01
CA ARG A 64 -16.12 3.78 6.41
C ARG A 64 -16.67 2.40 6.77
N ASN A 65 -17.61 1.89 5.97
CA ASN A 65 -18.23 0.59 6.24
C ASN A 65 -17.21 -0.57 6.20
N ARG A 66 -16.16 -0.46 5.37
CA ARG A 66 -15.06 -1.44 5.35
C ARG A 66 -14.22 -1.37 6.63
N LEU A 67 -13.94 -0.17 7.13
CA LEU A 67 -13.15 0.03 8.36
C LEU A 67 -13.89 -0.47 9.60
N GLU A 68 -15.23 -0.39 9.64
CA GLU A 68 -16.03 -0.99 10.73
C GLU A 68 -15.83 -2.52 10.85
N ALA A 69 -15.44 -3.19 9.76
CA ALA A 69 -15.25 -4.64 9.72
C ALA A 69 -13.78 -5.08 9.88
N VAL A 70 -12.83 -4.15 9.97
CA VAL A 70 -11.39 -4.43 9.95
C VAL A 70 -10.74 -3.84 11.20
N PRO A 71 -9.93 -4.61 11.97
CA PRO A 71 -9.22 -4.07 13.11
C PRO A 71 -8.23 -2.96 12.68
N PRO A 72 -7.88 -2.03 13.58
CA PRO A 72 -6.85 -1.03 13.32
C PRO A 72 -5.54 -1.68 12.84
N ASP A 73 -4.91 -1.06 11.84
CA ASP A 73 -3.59 -1.45 11.33
C ASP A 73 -2.52 -0.67 12.11
N ASP A 74 -2.08 -1.22 13.25
CA ASP A 74 -1.07 -0.59 14.12
C ASP A 74 0.31 -0.46 13.44
N ASP A 75 0.55 -1.23 12.38
CA ASP A 75 1.77 -1.16 11.58
C ASP A 75 1.67 -0.16 10.42
N ALA A 76 0.52 0.52 10.24
CA ALA A 76 0.36 1.49 9.16
C ALA A 76 1.36 2.65 9.29
N PRO A 77 1.90 3.17 8.16
CA PRO A 77 2.69 4.40 8.20
C PRO A 77 1.83 5.59 8.66
N ASP A 78 2.43 6.49 9.43
CA ASP A 78 1.75 7.69 9.95
C ASP A 78 1.94 8.92 9.07
N THR A 79 2.96 8.91 8.21
CA THR A 79 3.33 10.04 7.34
C THR A 79 3.77 9.60 5.95
N VAL A 80 3.74 10.54 5.00
CA VAL A 80 4.26 10.33 3.64
C VAL A 80 5.77 10.05 3.67
N ASP A 81 6.52 10.75 4.52
CA ASP A 81 7.96 10.53 4.65
C ASP A 81 8.28 9.12 5.15
N GLU A 82 7.45 8.60 6.06
CA GLU A 82 7.58 7.22 6.50
C GLU A 82 7.29 6.21 5.39
N VAL A 83 6.27 6.45 4.55
CA VAL A 83 6.01 5.61 3.36
C VAL A 83 7.25 5.55 2.47
N LEU A 84 7.86 6.71 2.16
CA LEU A 84 9.05 6.79 1.31
C LEU A 84 10.28 6.15 1.96
N ARG A 85 10.42 6.26 3.29
CA ARG A 85 11.48 5.59 4.04
C ARG A 85 11.33 4.07 3.98
N ARG A 86 10.15 3.54 4.30
CA ARG A 86 9.86 2.09 4.28
C ARG A 86 9.98 1.48 2.88
N LEU A 87 9.65 2.25 1.84
CA LEU A 87 9.87 1.86 0.44
C LEU A 87 11.36 1.60 0.16
N LYS A 88 12.25 2.50 0.60
CA LYS A 88 13.71 2.35 0.41
C LYS A 88 14.30 1.18 1.20
N GLU A 89 13.68 0.81 2.31
CA GLU A 89 14.12 -0.28 3.20
C GLU A 89 13.65 -1.66 2.73
N SER A 90 12.77 -1.74 1.73
CA SER A 90 12.14 -2.98 1.26
C SER A 90 12.64 -3.37 -0.14
N PRO A 91 13.81 -4.02 -0.25
CA PRO A 91 14.34 -4.43 -1.54
C PRO A 91 13.50 -5.57 -2.17
N PRO A 92 13.49 -5.69 -3.51
CA PRO A 92 12.83 -6.80 -4.18
C PRO A 92 13.38 -8.17 -3.73
N PRO A 93 12.55 -9.23 -3.74
CA PRO A 93 12.98 -10.58 -3.38
C PRO A 93 14.19 -10.97 -4.23
N ALA A 94 15.30 -11.27 -3.55
CA ALA A 94 16.63 -11.33 -4.14
C ALA A 94 16.66 -12.19 -5.42
N ARG A 95 17.30 -11.66 -6.48
CA ARG A 95 17.66 -12.41 -7.69
C ARG A 95 18.35 -13.72 -7.25
N PRO A 96 17.97 -14.89 -7.78
CA PRO A 96 18.70 -16.12 -7.46
C PRO A 96 20.16 -15.90 -7.84
N ARG A 97 21.05 -15.90 -6.85
CA ARG A 97 22.49 -15.83 -7.07
C ARG A 97 22.83 -16.97 -8.02
N ARG A 98 23.27 -16.65 -9.24
CA ARG A 98 23.89 -17.62 -10.14
C ARG A 98 24.93 -18.37 -9.29
N ARG A 99 24.67 -19.64 -8.96
CA ARG A 99 25.70 -20.54 -8.43
C ARG A 99 26.74 -20.64 -9.54
N ARG A 100 27.78 -19.82 -9.48
CA ARG A 100 29.00 -20.05 -10.25
C ARG A 100 29.54 -21.41 -9.77
N ARG A 101 29.39 -22.42 -10.61
CA ARG A 101 30.28 -23.58 -10.63
C ARG A 101 31.16 -23.43 -11.85
#